data_AF-A0A944DA22-F1
#
_entry.id   AF-A0A944DA22-F1
#
_cell.length_a   1.000
_cell.length_b   1.000
_cell.length_c   1.000
_cell.angle_alpha   90.00
_cell.angle_beta   90.00
_cell.angle_gamma   90.00
#
_symmetry.space_group_name_H-M   'P 1'
#
loop_
_entity.id
_entity.type
_entity.pdbx_description
1 polymer ?
#
loop_
_entity_poly.entity_id
_entity_poly.type
_entity_poly.pdbx_seq_one_letter_code
_entity_poly.pdbx_strand_id
1 'polypeptide(L)'
;MIQFLEHIPISTIAQIVGFIAMSIAIFGYLQNDDTKVKKIFMCSTSVWIIHFLLMGMYSAVAACFMGLVRIFLSLKYQRNKRIFYGVVAGTLTLGFMTMENHMSLLPIIGSCISAYGFFFYERVKLRMFMMVSSLLWLTFNIHIESFWGIINDLIIQSILILTMLKMLHEEHKRTFFVDKVFKILDKRHDIRLPDVGRYISMIDFVGGTKKWTYKMLQYYKNVSEKFFRKKVKEVKEVKQGLEDMKTDVTKTEKTS
;
A
#
# COMPACT_ATOMS: atom_id res chain seq x y z
N MET A 1 25.33 -2.98 -25.13
CA MET A 1 24.51 -1.84 -25.60
C MET A 1 24.43 -1.70 -27.13
N ILE A 2 25.24 -2.38 -27.97
CA ILE A 2 25.08 -2.25 -29.45
C ILE A 2 24.86 -3.58 -30.21
N GLN A 3 25.09 -4.76 -29.61
CA GLN A 3 24.62 -6.04 -30.18
C GLN A 3 23.24 -6.50 -29.64
N PHE A 4 22.57 -5.67 -28.82
CA PHE A 4 21.49 -6.08 -27.92
C PHE A 4 20.06 -5.97 -28.53
N LEU A 5 19.94 -5.60 -29.81
CA LEU A 5 18.64 -5.36 -30.49
C LEU A 5 18.48 -6.09 -31.82
N GLU A 6 19.48 -6.88 -32.24
CA GLU A 6 19.58 -7.38 -33.62
C GLU A 6 18.95 -8.77 -33.85
N HIS A 7 18.22 -9.30 -32.88
CA HIS A 7 17.55 -10.60 -33.01
C HIS A 7 16.20 -10.69 -32.26
N ILE A 8 15.30 -9.72 -32.43
CA ILE A 8 13.90 -9.95 -32.04
C ILE A 8 13.23 -10.75 -33.16
N PRO A 9 12.96 -12.05 -32.94
CA PRO A 9 11.56 -12.45 -33.00
C PRO A 9 11.21 -13.39 -31.84
N ILE A 10 11.36 -12.92 -30.59
CA ILE A 10 10.29 -13.18 -29.63
C ILE A 10 9.03 -12.64 -30.31
N SER A 11 8.10 -13.53 -30.69
CA SER A 11 7.01 -13.22 -31.63
C SER A 11 6.45 -11.80 -31.39
N THR A 12 6.19 -11.03 -32.45
CA THR A 12 5.58 -9.69 -32.32
C THR A 12 4.36 -9.72 -31.38
N ILE A 13 3.66 -10.85 -31.37
CA ILE A 13 2.57 -11.18 -30.45
C ILE A 13 3.03 -11.19 -28.99
N ALA A 14 4.09 -11.91 -28.63
CA ALA A 14 4.64 -11.91 -27.27
C ALA A 14 5.04 -10.51 -26.79
N GLN A 15 5.61 -9.67 -27.66
CA GLN A 15 5.95 -8.28 -27.34
C GLN A 15 4.69 -7.44 -27.06
N ILE A 16 3.68 -7.51 -27.92
CA ILE A 16 2.39 -6.82 -27.72
C ILE A 16 1.72 -7.28 -26.42
N VAL A 17 1.69 -8.60 -26.17
CA VAL A 17 1.11 -9.17 -24.95
C VAL A 17 1.88 -8.72 -23.70
N GLY A 18 3.22 -8.67 -23.75
CA GLY A 18 4.06 -8.17 -22.67
C GLY A 18 3.80 -6.70 -22.36
N PHE A 19 3.68 -5.86 -23.38
CA PHE A 19 3.32 -4.45 -23.23
C PHE A 19 1.94 -4.27 -22.58
N ILE A 20 0.94 -5.06 -23.00
CA ILE A 20 -0.41 -5.05 -22.40
C ILE A 20 -0.33 -5.48 -20.94
N ALA A 21 0.38 -6.57 -20.64
CA ALA A 21 0.54 -7.10 -19.29
C ALA A 21 1.14 -6.05 -18.33
N MET A 22 2.21 -5.38 -18.78
CA MET A 22 2.87 -4.29 -18.08
C MET A 22 1.92 -3.10 -17.87
N SER A 23 1.21 -2.67 -18.91
CA SER A 23 0.29 -1.52 -18.82
C SER A 23 -0.81 -1.75 -17.78
N ILE A 24 -1.38 -2.95 -17.74
CA ILE A 24 -2.38 -3.34 -16.74
C ILE A 24 -1.72 -3.41 -15.34
N ALA A 25 -0.49 -3.92 -15.23
CA ALA A 25 0.23 -3.98 -13.97
C ALA A 25 0.42 -2.58 -13.38
N ILE A 26 0.97 -1.65 -14.17
CA ILE A 26 1.20 -0.26 -13.78
C ILE A 26 -0.12 0.38 -13.33
N PHE A 27 -1.19 0.23 -14.12
CA PHE A 27 -2.51 0.75 -13.74
C PHE A 27 -3.01 0.18 -12.40
N GLY A 28 -2.73 -1.11 -12.14
CA GLY A 28 -3.03 -1.78 -10.89
C GLY A 28 -2.26 -1.19 -9.70
N TYR A 29 -0.95 -0.99 -9.83
CA TYR A 29 -0.10 -0.44 -8.78
C TYR A 29 -0.37 1.02 -8.45
N LEU A 30 -0.94 1.79 -9.39
CA LEU A 30 -1.35 3.17 -9.16
C LEU A 30 -2.66 3.31 -8.34
N GLN A 31 -3.38 2.21 -8.09
CA GLN A 31 -4.62 2.26 -7.29
C GLN A 31 -4.32 2.43 -5.80
N ASN A 32 -5.14 3.25 -5.12
CA ASN A 32 -5.02 3.47 -3.66
C ASN A 32 -5.66 2.36 -2.81
N ASP A 33 -6.52 1.51 -3.40
CA ASP A 33 -7.23 0.44 -2.70
C ASP A 33 -6.55 -0.90 -2.94
N ASP A 34 -5.95 -1.48 -1.89
CA ASP A 34 -5.23 -2.76 -1.94
C ASP A 34 -6.09 -3.90 -2.52
N THR A 35 -7.42 -3.86 -2.37
CA THR A 35 -8.32 -4.87 -2.97
C THR A 35 -8.43 -4.70 -4.47
N LYS A 36 -8.52 -3.45 -4.95
CA LYS A 36 -8.52 -3.13 -6.39
C LYS A 36 -7.18 -3.48 -7.01
N VAL A 37 -6.08 -3.14 -6.34
CA VAL A 37 -4.72 -3.52 -6.74
C VAL A 37 -4.66 -5.03 -6.97
N LYS A 38 -5.08 -5.83 -5.99
CA LYS A 38 -5.09 -7.31 -6.11
C LYS A 38 -5.92 -7.79 -7.30
N LYS A 39 -7.12 -7.25 -7.53
CA LYS A 39 -7.98 -7.64 -8.65
C LYS A 39 -7.36 -7.33 -10.01
N ILE A 40 -6.82 -6.11 -10.19
CA ILE A 40 -6.16 -5.72 -11.45
C ILE A 40 -4.87 -6.53 -11.64
N PHE A 41 -4.14 -6.79 -10.56
CA PHE A 41 -2.91 -7.58 -10.60
C PHE A 41 -3.18 -9.04 -10.97
N MET A 42 -4.33 -9.62 -10.60
CA MET A 42 -4.76 -10.93 -11.14
C MET A 42 -4.92 -10.88 -12.66
N CYS A 43 -5.63 -9.86 -13.19
CA CYS A 43 -5.78 -9.71 -14.64
C CYS A 43 -4.43 -9.56 -15.34
N SER A 44 -3.54 -8.70 -14.84
CA SER A 44 -2.19 -8.54 -15.38
C SER A 44 -1.39 -9.85 -15.34
N THR A 45 -1.45 -10.58 -14.22
CA THR A 45 -0.74 -11.86 -14.05
C THR A 45 -1.21 -12.89 -15.08
N SER A 46 -2.51 -12.94 -15.39
CA SER A 46 -3.03 -13.81 -16.45
C SER A 46 -2.45 -13.48 -17.82
N VAL A 47 -2.24 -12.20 -18.13
CA VAL A 47 -1.61 -11.78 -19.39
C VAL A 47 -0.11 -12.09 -19.37
N TRP A 48 0.58 -11.95 -18.23
CA TRP A 48 1.97 -12.36 -18.08
C TRP A 48 2.18 -13.87 -18.31
N ILE A 49 1.23 -14.71 -17.88
CA ILE A 49 1.26 -16.16 -18.18
C ILE A 49 1.30 -16.38 -19.70
N ILE A 50 0.44 -15.68 -20.45
CA ILE A 50 0.40 -15.78 -21.92
C ILE A 50 1.72 -15.29 -22.52
N HIS A 51 2.25 -14.15 -22.04
CA HIS A 51 3.54 -13.63 -22.48
C HIS A 51 4.67 -14.66 -22.31
N PHE A 52 4.81 -15.25 -21.11
CA PHE A 52 5.88 -16.21 -20.85
C PHE A 52 5.66 -17.56 -21.56
N LEU A 53 4.41 -17.98 -21.78
CA LEU A 53 4.11 -19.12 -22.65
C LEU A 53 4.59 -18.87 -24.08
N LEU A 54 4.34 -17.68 -24.63
CA LEU A 54 4.79 -17.32 -25.98
C LEU A 54 6.31 -17.17 -26.08
N MET A 55 6.99 -16.90 -24.97
CA MET A 55 8.46 -16.93 -24.86
C MET A 55 9.03 -18.34 -24.64
N GLY A 56 8.18 -19.35 -24.41
CA GLY A 56 8.63 -20.72 -24.11
C GLY A 56 9.23 -20.90 -22.72
N MET A 57 8.97 -19.99 -21.78
CA MET A 57 9.53 -20.01 -20.42
C MET A 57 8.55 -20.66 -19.44
N TYR A 58 8.54 -21.99 -19.35
CA TYR A 58 7.55 -22.74 -18.56
C TYR A 58 7.71 -22.54 -17.05
N SER A 59 8.95 -22.31 -16.60
CA SER A 59 9.23 -21.97 -15.19
C SER A 59 8.54 -20.68 -14.75
N ALA A 60 8.61 -19.63 -15.57
CA ALA A 60 7.95 -18.35 -15.33
C ALA A 60 6.42 -18.48 -15.35
N VAL A 61 5.89 -19.29 -16.26
CA VAL A 61 4.45 -19.59 -16.37
C VAL A 61 3.94 -20.23 -15.08
N ALA A 62 4.63 -21.24 -14.55
CA ALA A 62 4.25 -21.90 -13.31
C ALA A 62 4.29 -20.93 -12.12
N ALA A 63 5.33 -20.08 -12.04
CA ALA A 63 5.45 -19.06 -11.00
C ALA A 63 4.34 -18.01 -11.07
N CYS A 64 3.98 -17.52 -12.27
CA CYS A 64 2.87 -16.60 -12.48
C CYS A 64 1.52 -17.25 -12.17
N PHE A 65 1.31 -18.50 -12.58
CA PHE A 65 0.09 -19.26 -12.27
C PHE A 65 -0.11 -19.42 -10.77
N MET A 66 0.92 -19.85 -10.04
CA MET A 66 0.87 -19.92 -8.58
C MET A 66 0.73 -18.54 -7.93
N GLY A 67 1.31 -17.50 -8.55
CA GLY A 67 1.09 -16.11 -8.19
C GLY A 67 -0.38 -15.69 -8.29
N LEU A 68 -1.07 -16.10 -9.36
CA LEU A 68 -2.49 -15.85 -9.59
C LEU A 68 -3.36 -16.55 -8.53
N VAL A 69 -3.13 -17.86 -8.32
CA VAL A 69 -3.81 -18.67 -7.30
C VAL A 69 -3.64 -18.05 -5.92
N ARG A 70 -2.42 -17.63 -5.58
CA ARG A 70 -2.12 -16.95 -4.33
C ARG A 70 -2.90 -15.66 -4.17
N ILE A 71 -2.94 -14.78 -5.18
CA ILE A 71 -3.64 -13.49 -5.05
C ILE A 71 -5.12 -13.74 -4.76
N PHE A 72 -5.74 -14.67 -5.51
CA PHE A 72 -7.12 -15.10 -5.30
C PHE A 72 -7.36 -15.64 -3.89
N LEU A 73 -6.53 -16.58 -3.43
CA LEU A 73 -6.65 -17.16 -2.10
C LEU A 73 -6.38 -16.15 -0.99
N SER A 74 -5.44 -15.21 -1.20
CA SER A 74 -5.17 -14.14 -0.25
C SER A 74 -6.35 -13.20 -0.10
N LEU A 75 -7.15 -12.97 -1.15
CA LEU A 75 -8.35 -12.13 -1.06
C LEU A 75 -9.43 -12.79 -0.20
N LYS A 76 -9.58 -14.11 -0.27
CA LYS A 76 -10.64 -14.84 0.44
C LYS A 76 -10.24 -15.29 1.85
N TYR A 77 -8.96 -15.63 2.05
CA TYR A 77 -8.48 -16.30 3.26
C TYR A 77 -7.28 -15.58 3.90
N GLN A 78 -7.45 -14.27 4.13
CA GLN A 78 -6.46 -13.45 4.84
C GLN A 78 -6.03 -14.11 6.16
N ARG A 79 -4.71 -14.11 6.42
CA ARG A 79 -4.05 -14.65 7.63
C ARG A 79 -4.24 -16.16 7.90
N ASN A 80 -4.78 -16.92 6.94
CA ASN A 80 -4.91 -18.38 7.07
C ASN A 80 -3.59 -19.10 6.77
N LYS A 81 -2.93 -19.61 7.82
CA LYS A 81 -1.64 -20.30 7.72
C LYS A 81 -1.70 -21.60 6.90
N ARG A 82 -2.78 -22.38 7.00
CA ARG A 82 -2.90 -23.66 6.27
C ARG A 82 -2.89 -23.44 4.76
N ILE A 83 -3.67 -22.44 4.31
CA ILE A 83 -3.75 -22.08 2.89
C ILE A 83 -2.44 -21.47 2.42
N PHE A 84 -1.80 -20.63 3.24
CA PHE A 84 -0.46 -20.11 2.94
C PHE A 84 0.56 -21.24 2.71
N TYR A 85 0.66 -22.22 3.61
CA TYR A 85 1.58 -23.35 3.42
C TYR A 85 1.23 -24.18 2.20
N GLY A 86 -0.05 -24.37 1.89
CA GLY A 86 -0.47 -25.03 0.65
C GLY A 86 -0.03 -24.28 -0.61
N VAL A 87 -0.15 -22.95 -0.62
CA VAL A 87 0.33 -22.10 -1.73
C VAL A 87 1.86 -22.16 -1.87
N VAL A 88 2.59 -22.13 -0.76
CA VAL A 88 4.07 -22.23 -0.78
C VAL A 88 4.49 -23.61 -1.27
N ALA A 89 3.90 -24.68 -0.74
CA ALA A 89 4.17 -26.04 -1.17
C ALA A 89 3.85 -26.24 -2.66
N GLY A 90 2.72 -25.73 -3.14
CA GLY A 90 2.37 -25.74 -4.55
C GLY A 90 3.35 -24.95 -5.43
N THR A 91 3.80 -23.77 -4.95
CA THR A 91 4.77 -22.93 -5.66
C THR A 91 6.11 -23.64 -5.78
N LEU A 92 6.60 -24.27 -4.70
CA LEU A 92 7.84 -25.03 -4.73
C LEU A 92 7.70 -26.27 -5.62
N THR A 93 6.63 -27.05 -5.45
CA THR A 93 6.43 -28.29 -6.23
C THR A 93 6.36 -27.99 -7.72
N LEU A 94 5.47 -27.09 -8.15
CA LEU A 94 5.35 -26.73 -9.56
C LEU A 94 6.61 -26.04 -10.08
N GLY A 95 7.21 -25.15 -9.29
CA GLY A 95 8.42 -24.45 -9.68
C GLY A 95 9.61 -25.38 -9.90
N PHE A 96 9.81 -26.38 -9.03
CA PHE A 96 10.86 -27.39 -9.21
C PHE A 96 10.55 -28.33 -10.39
N MET A 97 9.29 -28.68 -10.62
CA MET A 97 8.90 -29.53 -11.76
C MET A 97 9.08 -28.84 -13.12
N THR A 98 8.94 -27.51 -13.18
CA THR A 98 9.08 -26.73 -14.43
C THR A 98 10.41 -26.00 -14.52
N MET A 99 11.38 -26.31 -13.65
CA MET A 99 12.66 -25.61 -13.59
C MET A 99 13.51 -25.93 -14.81
N GLU A 100 13.76 -24.93 -15.65
CA GLU A 100 14.60 -25.06 -16.83
C GLU A 100 16.07 -24.78 -16.48
N ASN A 101 16.33 -23.70 -15.73
CA ASN A 101 17.66 -23.24 -15.37
C ASN A 101 17.75 -22.92 -13.87
N HIS A 102 18.96 -22.86 -13.31
CA HIS A 102 19.17 -22.42 -11.93
C HIS A 102 18.63 -21.01 -11.65
N MET A 103 18.57 -20.13 -12.66
CA MET A 103 18.00 -18.79 -12.52
C MET A 103 16.48 -18.80 -12.35
N SER A 104 15.79 -19.86 -12.78
CA SER A 104 14.35 -20.05 -12.56
C SER A 104 13.99 -20.22 -11.08
N LEU A 105 14.98 -20.44 -10.19
CA LEU A 105 14.78 -20.45 -8.74
C LEU A 105 14.42 -19.06 -8.19
N LEU A 106 14.90 -17.99 -8.82
CA LEU A 106 14.69 -16.61 -8.37
C LEU A 106 13.19 -16.24 -8.33
N PRO A 107 12.39 -16.40 -9.40
CA PRO A 107 10.96 -16.10 -9.36
C PRO A 107 10.18 -17.03 -8.42
N ILE A 108 10.63 -18.26 -8.21
CA ILE A 108 10.02 -19.20 -7.23
C ILE A 108 10.20 -18.68 -5.81
N ILE A 109 11.44 -18.33 -5.44
CA ILE A 109 11.75 -17.74 -4.12
C ILE A 109 11.01 -16.42 -3.95
N GLY A 110 11.03 -15.55 -4.96
CA GLY A 110 10.30 -14.29 -4.94
C GLY A 110 8.80 -14.48 -4.74
N SER A 111 8.20 -15.47 -5.40
CA SER A 111 6.79 -15.82 -5.23
C SER A 111 6.48 -16.30 -3.80
N CYS A 112 7.37 -17.06 -3.17
CA CYS A 112 7.21 -17.45 -1.76
C CYS A 112 7.29 -16.26 -0.81
N ILE A 113 8.26 -15.36 -1.01
CA ILE A 113 8.43 -14.12 -0.23
C ILE A 113 7.19 -13.24 -0.33
N SER A 114 6.71 -12.99 -1.56
CA SER A 114 5.51 -12.18 -1.75
C SER A 114 4.25 -12.89 -1.24
N ALA A 115 4.19 -14.22 -1.21
CA ALA A 115 3.09 -14.97 -0.57
C ALA A 115 2.95 -14.65 0.90
N TYR A 116 4.07 -14.59 1.61
CA TYR A 116 4.07 -14.21 3.01
C TYR A 116 3.54 -12.78 3.20
N GLY A 117 3.98 -11.85 2.33
CA GLY A 117 3.43 -10.50 2.22
C GLY A 117 1.91 -10.47 2.08
N PHE A 118 1.38 -11.12 1.04
CA PHE A 118 -0.04 -11.08 0.66
C PHE A 118 -1.00 -11.67 1.70
N PHE A 119 -0.56 -12.67 2.46
CA PHE A 119 -1.38 -13.35 3.46
C PHE A 119 -1.35 -12.70 4.84
N PHE A 120 -0.23 -12.10 5.25
CA PHE A 120 -0.04 -11.69 6.65
C PHE A 120 0.14 -10.18 6.85
N TYR A 121 0.47 -9.42 5.80
CA TYR A 121 0.78 -8.00 5.91
C TYR A 121 -0.12 -7.12 5.03
N GLU A 122 -0.21 -5.85 5.44
CA GLU A 122 -0.89 -4.77 4.73
C GLU A 122 0.06 -3.56 4.59
N ARG A 123 -0.36 -2.55 3.82
CA ARG A 123 0.31 -1.24 3.72
C ARG A 123 1.79 -1.32 3.33
N VAL A 124 2.69 -0.71 4.11
CA VAL A 124 4.12 -0.61 3.80
C VAL A 124 4.81 -1.96 3.90
N LYS A 125 4.47 -2.77 4.91
CA LYS A 125 5.08 -4.11 5.04
C LYS A 125 4.78 -4.99 3.84
N LEU A 126 3.53 -5.05 3.39
CA LEU A 126 3.16 -5.76 2.16
C LEU A 126 4.03 -5.30 0.98
N ARG A 127 4.17 -3.99 0.80
CA ARG A 127 4.95 -3.40 -0.30
C ARG A 127 6.43 -3.71 -0.21
N MET A 128 7.02 -3.82 0.99
CA MET A 128 8.41 -4.28 1.16
C MET A 128 8.61 -5.70 0.64
N PHE A 129 7.70 -6.64 0.98
CA PHE A 129 7.76 -8.02 0.46
C PHE A 129 7.57 -8.08 -1.06
N MET A 130 6.69 -7.23 -1.60
CA MET A 130 6.52 -7.10 -3.06
C MET A 130 7.78 -6.53 -3.72
N MET A 131 8.45 -5.56 -3.10
CA MET A 131 9.69 -4.94 -3.58
C MET A 131 10.81 -5.96 -3.69
N VAL A 132 11.03 -6.75 -2.63
CA VAL A 132 12.04 -7.82 -2.60
C VAL A 132 11.72 -8.89 -3.64
N SER A 133 10.46 -9.29 -3.75
CA SER A 133 10.03 -10.22 -4.79
C SER A 133 10.30 -9.68 -6.19
N SER A 134 10.00 -8.41 -6.47
CA SER A 134 10.21 -7.80 -7.78
C SER A 134 11.70 -7.67 -8.14
N LEU A 135 12.61 -7.53 -7.16
CA LEU A 135 14.06 -7.57 -7.45
C LEU A 135 14.48 -8.94 -8.01
N LEU A 136 13.95 -10.02 -7.44
CA LEU A 136 14.22 -11.38 -7.92
C LEU A 136 13.64 -11.61 -9.32
N TRP A 137 12.43 -11.09 -9.58
CA TRP A 137 11.84 -11.10 -10.92
C TRP A 137 12.62 -10.28 -11.93
N LEU A 138 13.13 -9.10 -11.54
CA LEU A 138 13.95 -8.27 -12.41
C LEU A 138 15.22 -9.01 -12.86
N THR A 139 15.93 -9.65 -11.93
CA THR A 139 17.13 -10.44 -12.27
C THR A 139 16.79 -11.59 -13.22
N PHE A 140 15.67 -12.27 -12.99
CA PHE A 140 15.19 -13.32 -13.88
C PHE A 140 14.84 -12.78 -15.28
N ASN A 141 14.09 -11.67 -15.35
CA ASN A 141 13.67 -11.03 -16.59
C ASN A 141 14.85 -10.51 -17.41
N ILE A 142 15.92 -10.05 -16.75
CA ILE A 142 17.19 -9.71 -17.42
C ILE A 142 17.82 -10.97 -18.02
N HIS A 143 17.84 -12.08 -17.28
CA HIS A 143 18.45 -13.33 -17.74
C HIS A 143 17.73 -13.95 -18.94
N ILE A 144 16.39 -13.88 -18.96
CA ILE A 144 15.57 -14.39 -20.09
C ILE A 144 15.32 -13.34 -21.17
N GLU A 145 15.99 -12.18 -21.07
CA GLU A 145 15.91 -11.07 -22.03
C GLU A 145 14.46 -10.59 -22.31
N SER A 146 13.58 -10.65 -21.31
CA SER A 146 12.20 -10.17 -21.42
C SER A 146 12.16 -8.64 -21.32
N PHE A 147 12.24 -7.95 -22.45
CA PHE A 147 12.28 -6.49 -22.54
C PHE A 147 11.15 -5.80 -21.74
N TRP A 148 9.90 -6.20 -21.95
CA TRP A 148 8.77 -5.65 -21.22
C TRP A 148 8.74 -6.08 -19.74
N GLY A 149 9.26 -7.26 -19.41
CA GLY A 149 9.41 -7.72 -18.02
C GLY A 149 10.38 -6.82 -17.24
N ILE A 150 11.53 -6.50 -17.86
CA ILE A 150 12.55 -5.61 -17.27
C ILE A 150 11.97 -4.22 -17.01
N ILE A 151 11.34 -3.61 -18.02
CA ILE A 151 10.73 -2.26 -17.89
C ILE A 151 9.63 -2.28 -16.82
N ASN A 152 8.78 -3.30 -16.83
CA ASN A 152 7.72 -3.48 -15.85
C ASN A 152 8.27 -3.49 -14.41
N ASP A 153 9.28 -4.31 -14.13
CA ASP A 153 9.86 -4.38 -12.79
C ASP A 153 10.50 -3.06 -12.37
N LEU A 154 11.25 -2.38 -13.25
CA LEU A 154 11.84 -1.07 -12.93
C LEU A 154 10.77 -0.01 -12.58
N ILE A 155 9.67 0.03 -13.34
CA ILE A 155 8.56 0.95 -13.09
C ILE A 155 7.84 0.57 -11.79
N ILE A 156 7.52 -0.71 -11.58
CA ILE A 156 6.83 -1.18 -10.37
C ILE A 156 7.67 -0.88 -9.13
N GLN A 157 8.98 -1.11 -9.19
CA GLN A 157 9.88 -0.77 -8.07
C GLN A 157 9.81 0.71 -7.73
N SER A 158 9.86 1.58 -8.75
CA SER A 158 9.72 3.03 -8.57
C SER A 158 8.37 3.39 -7.93
N ILE A 159 7.26 2.80 -8.41
CA ILE A 159 5.93 3.04 -7.86
C ILE A 159 5.84 2.55 -6.41
N LEU A 160 6.38 1.37 -6.09
CA LEU A 160 6.38 0.81 -4.75
C LEU A 160 7.13 1.72 -3.77
N ILE A 161 8.33 2.20 -4.15
CA ILE A 161 9.11 3.15 -3.34
C ILE A 161 8.32 4.43 -3.11
N LEU A 162 7.83 5.08 -4.16
CA LEU A 162 7.07 6.33 -4.05
C LEU A 162 5.81 6.17 -3.20
N THR A 163 5.10 5.05 -3.35
CA THR A 163 3.89 4.76 -2.58
C THR A 163 4.21 4.52 -1.10
N MET A 164 5.31 3.85 -0.79
CA MET A 164 5.77 3.67 0.59
C MET A 164 6.19 5.00 1.22
N LEU A 165 6.96 5.84 0.52
CA LEU A 165 7.35 7.18 0.99
C LEU A 165 6.12 8.05 1.26
N LYS A 166 5.14 8.04 0.35
CA LYS A 166 3.87 8.75 0.53
C LYS A 166 3.12 8.25 1.77
N MET A 167 3.04 6.94 1.98
CA MET A 167 2.36 6.38 3.16
C MET A 167 3.05 6.72 4.47
N LEU A 168 4.39 6.67 4.50
CA LEU A 168 5.19 7.06 5.67
C LEU A 168 5.04 8.55 5.98
N HIS A 169 5.00 9.40 4.96
CA HIS A 169 4.79 10.84 5.13
C HIS A 169 3.40 11.17 5.70
N GLU A 170 2.36 10.53 5.16
CA GLU A 170 0.99 10.71 5.66
C GLU A 170 0.82 10.17 7.08
N GLU A 171 1.52 9.10 7.43
CA GLU A 171 1.58 8.62 8.80
C GLU A 171 2.29 9.61 9.72
N HIS A 172 3.46 10.13 9.31
CA HIS A 172 4.19 11.12 10.09
C HIS A 172 3.34 12.36 10.41
N LYS A 173 2.65 12.91 9.41
CA LYS A 173 1.69 14.03 9.62
C LYS A 173 0.60 13.68 10.64
N ARG A 174 0.09 12.45 10.58
CA ARG A 174 -0.95 11.96 11.51
C ARG A 174 -0.43 11.92 12.94
N THR A 175 0.78 11.40 13.15
CA THR A 175 1.43 11.36 14.47
C THR A 175 1.70 12.74 15.03
N PHE A 176 2.26 13.64 14.21
CA PHE A 176 2.50 15.03 14.60
C PHE A 176 1.22 15.77 15.02
N PHE A 177 0.11 15.56 14.31
CA PHE A 177 -1.18 16.13 14.69
C PHE A 177 -1.67 15.61 16.05
N VAL A 178 -1.53 14.29 16.31
CA VAL A 178 -1.87 13.69 17.60
C VAL A 178 -1.06 14.32 18.72
N ASP A 179 0.25 14.40 18.56
CA ASP A 179 1.15 14.97 19.57
C ASP A 179 0.78 16.43 19.88
N LYS A 180 0.44 17.21 18.85
CA LYS A 180 0.01 18.61 19.03
C LYS A 180 -1.33 18.72 19.77
N VAL A 181 -2.29 17.84 19.50
CA VAL A 181 -3.57 17.78 20.23
C VAL A 181 -3.35 17.37 21.68
N PHE A 182 -2.54 16.33 21.92
CA PHE A 182 -2.20 15.89 23.28
C PHE A 182 -1.54 17.02 24.07
N LYS A 183 -0.58 17.75 23.48
CA LYS A 183 0.06 18.91 24.12
C LYS A 183 -0.91 20.05 24.47
N ILE A 184 -2.00 20.22 23.72
CA ILE A 184 -3.05 21.21 24.04
C ILE A 184 -3.93 20.73 25.21
N LEU A 185 -4.25 19.43 25.24
CA LEU A 185 -5.08 18.83 26.29
C LEU A 185 -4.32 18.69 27.62
N ASP A 186 -3.01 18.41 27.56
CA ASP A 186 -2.08 18.28 28.68
C ASP A 186 -1.97 19.57 29.51
N LYS A 187 -2.28 20.72 28.91
CA LYS A 187 -2.25 22.03 29.58
C LYS A 187 -3.25 22.20 30.73
N ARG A 188 -3.97 21.15 31.14
CA ARG A 188 -4.98 21.17 32.21
C ARG A 188 -4.86 20.07 33.28
N HIS A 189 -3.94 19.12 33.21
CA HIS A 189 -3.71 18.14 34.27
C HIS A 189 -2.24 17.68 34.31
N ASP A 190 -1.66 17.63 35.50
CA ASP A 190 -0.25 17.30 35.83
C ASP A 190 0.11 15.81 35.61
N ILE A 191 -0.43 15.19 34.56
CA ILE A 191 -0.22 13.79 34.22
C ILE A 191 0.69 13.76 33.00
N ARG A 192 2.00 13.53 33.22
CA ARG A 192 2.96 13.23 32.15
C ARG A 192 2.51 11.98 31.38
N LEU A 193 1.69 12.14 30.36
CA LEU A 193 1.41 11.08 29.42
C LEU A 193 2.72 10.79 28.66
N PRO A 194 3.26 9.55 28.73
CA PRO A 194 4.43 9.20 27.93
C PRO A 194 4.10 9.36 26.43
N ASP A 195 5.10 9.26 25.55
CA ASP A 195 4.99 9.29 24.08
C ASP A 195 4.20 8.10 23.48
N VAL A 196 3.22 7.59 24.25
CA VAL A 196 2.33 6.46 24.02
C VAL A 196 1.55 6.64 22.72
N GLY A 197 1.15 7.86 22.37
CA GLY A 197 0.46 8.15 21.11
C GLY A 197 1.30 7.79 19.88
N ARG A 198 2.57 8.20 19.89
CA ARG A 198 3.55 7.91 18.83
C ARG A 198 3.91 6.43 18.80
N TYR A 199 4.16 5.83 19.96
CA TYR A 199 4.48 4.41 20.10
C TYR A 199 3.34 3.51 19.59
N ILE A 200 2.10 3.79 19.98
CA ILE A 200 0.93 2.99 19.55
C ILE A 200 0.64 3.21 18.06
N SER A 201 0.79 4.42 17.53
CA SER A 201 0.62 4.66 16.08
C SER A 201 1.62 3.87 15.24
N MET A 202 2.88 3.82 15.69
CA MET A 202 3.96 3.11 15.03
C MET A 202 3.75 1.60 15.14
N ILE A 203 3.30 1.09 16.29
CA ILE A 203 2.91 -0.30 16.48
C ILE A 203 1.72 -0.68 15.60
N ASP A 204 0.71 0.17 15.45
CA ASP A 204 -0.46 -0.14 14.61
C ASP A 204 -0.15 -0.07 13.11
N PHE A 205 0.74 0.83 12.70
CA PHE A 205 1.24 0.90 11.33
C PHE A 205 2.12 -0.30 10.97
N VAL A 206 3.00 -0.71 11.88
CA VAL A 206 3.85 -1.90 11.76
C VAL A 206 3.00 -3.17 11.91
N GLY A 207 2.00 -3.20 12.79
CA GLY A 207 1.20 -4.39 13.13
C GLY A 207 0.02 -4.68 12.20
N GLY A 208 -0.40 -3.69 11.40
CA GLY A 208 -1.58 -3.82 10.54
C GLY A 208 -2.91 -3.86 11.31
N THR A 209 -2.91 -3.50 12.60
CA THR A 209 -4.10 -3.50 13.47
C THR A 209 -4.84 -2.17 13.38
N LYS A 210 -5.85 -2.09 12.49
CA LYS A 210 -6.65 -0.86 12.28
C LYS A 210 -7.55 -0.44 13.47
N LYS A 211 -7.68 -1.23 14.54
CA LYS A 211 -8.90 -1.21 15.36
C LYS A 211 -8.91 -0.18 16.49
N TRP A 212 -7.77 0.13 17.11
CA TRP A 212 -7.74 0.91 18.35
C TRP A 212 -7.33 2.37 18.11
N THR A 213 -6.20 2.64 17.44
CA THR A 213 -5.79 4.02 17.12
C THR A 213 -6.77 4.77 16.23
N TYR A 214 -7.40 4.12 15.24
CA TYR A 214 -8.40 4.79 14.40
C TYR A 214 -9.63 5.20 15.21
N LYS A 215 -10.11 4.33 16.12
CA LYS A 215 -11.23 4.64 17.02
C LYS A 215 -10.86 5.75 18.02
N MET A 216 -9.65 5.69 18.60
CA MET A 216 -9.15 6.73 19.48
C MET A 216 -9.03 8.08 18.75
N LEU A 217 -8.47 8.09 17.54
CA LEU A 217 -8.36 9.30 16.72
C LEU A 217 -9.71 9.89 16.33
N GLN A 218 -10.67 9.04 15.94
CA GLN A 218 -12.06 9.46 15.70
C GLN A 218 -12.68 10.06 16.96
N TYR A 219 -12.49 9.40 18.11
CA TYR A 219 -12.96 9.90 19.40
C TYR A 219 -12.37 11.27 19.72
N TYR A 220 -11.05 11.43 19.65
CA TYR A 220 -10.40 12.72 19.92
C TYR A 220 -10.72 13.79 18.89
N LYS A 221 -10.84 13.45 17.59
CA LYS A 221 -11.29 14.40 16.56
C LYS A 221 -12.68 14.93 16.91
N ASN A 222 -13.61 14.04 17.24
CA ASN A 222 -14.97 14.40 17.63
C ASN A 222 -15.02 15.23 18.94
N VAL A 223 -14.19 14.90 19.92
CA VAL A 223 -14.06 15.69 21.17
C VAL A 223 -13.50 17.08 20.88
N SER A 224 -12.46 17.18 20.05
CA SER A 224 -11.86 18.46 19.67
C SER A 224 -12.82 19.34 18.87
N GLU A 225 -13.58 18.78 17.92
CA GLU A 225 -14.59 19.50 17.15
C GLU A 225 -15.73 20.01 18.03
N LYS A 226 -16.23 19.18 18.96
CA LYS A 226 -17.25 19.61 19.94
C LYS A 226 -16.73 20.75 20.81
N PHE A 227 -15.50 20.66 21.28
CA PHE A 227 -14.86 21.70 22.08
C PHE A 227 -14.69 23.01 21.31
N PHE A 228 -14.20 22.94 20.07
CA PHE A 228 -14.01 24.12 19.22
C PHE A 228 -15.34 24.81 18.90
N ARG A 229 -16.39 24.02 18.57
CA ARG A 229 -17.75 24.56 18.36
C ARG A 229 -18.29 25.27 19.59
N LYS A 230 -18.08 24.70 20.79
CA LYS A 230 -18.50 25.32 22.06
C LYS A 230 -17.81 26.68 22.26
N LYS A 231 -16.50 26.73 22.07
CA LYS A 231 -15.72 27.96 22.24
C LYS A 231 -16.09 29.06 21.24
N VAL A 232 -16.35 28.68 19.98
CA VAL A 232 -16.84 29.61 18.95
C VAL A 232 -18.23 30.16 19.32
N LYS A 233 -19.07 29.35 19.94
CA LYS A 233 -20.40 29.76 20.40
C LYS A 233 -20.32 30.78 21.54
N GLU A 234 -19.50 30.52 22.55
CA GLU A 234 -19.25 31.44 23.67
C GLU A 234 -18.73 32.80 23.17
N VAL A 235 -17.79 32.83 22.21
CA VAL A 235 -17.28 34.08 21.64
C VAL A 235 -18.35 34.85 20.85
N LYS A 236 -19.25 34.14 20.15
CA LYS A 236 -20.38 34.78 19.46
C LYS A 236 -21.37 35.39 20.44
N GLU A 237 -21.70 34.69 21.52
CA GLU A 237 -22.61 35.18 22.57
C GLU A 237 -22.06 36.43 23.26
N VAL A 238 -20.75 36.47 23.56
CA VAL A 238 -20.08 37.66 24.12
C VAL A 238 -20.07 38.83 23.14
N LYS A 239 -19.82 38.59 21.85
CA LYS A 239 -19.89 39.64 20.82
C LYS A 239 -21.30 40.21 20.69
N GLN A 240 -22.32 39.35 20.70
CA GLN A 240 -23.72 39.76 20.62
C GLN A 240 -24.08 40.66 21.82
N GLY A 241 -23.74 40.23 23.04
CA GLY A 241 -23.99 41.04 24.24
C GLY A 241 -23.26 42.40 24.26
N LEU A 242 -22.07 42.49 23.66
CA LEU A 242 -21.36 43.77 23.49
C LEU A 242 -22.02 44.69 22.46
N GLU A 243 -22.63 44.15 21.40
CA GLU A 243 -23.37 44.93 20.41
C GLU A 243 -24.72 45.41 20.97
N ASP A 244 -25.41 44.56 21.74
CA ASP A 244 -26.64 44.90 22.44
C ASP A 244 -26.40 46.00 23.49
N MET A 245 -25.29 45.91 24.23
CA MET A 245 -24.90 46.93 25.21
C MET A 245 -24.51 48.27 24.56
N LYS A 246 -23.87 48.26 23.38
CA LYS A 246 -23.58 49.48 22.61
C LYS A 246 -24.84 50.16 22.07
N THR A 247 -25.85 49.38 21.70
CA THR A 247 -27.13 49.90 21.19
C THR A 247 -28.02 50.46 22.30
N ASP A 248 -27.92 49.94 23.53
CA ASP A 248 -28.59 50.53 24.70
C ASP A 248 -27.95 51.84 25.16
N VAL A 249 -26.61 51.95 25.17
CA VAL A 249 -25.90 53.19 25.52
C VAL A 249 -26.23 54.32 24.54
N THR A 250 -26.32 54.02 23.24
CA THR A 250 -26.71 55.02 22.22
C THR A 250 -28.18 55.42 22.25
N LYS A 251 -29.05 54.61 22.86
CA LYS A 251 -30.45 54.98 23.13
C LYS A 251 -30.59 55.86 24.37
N THR A 252 -29.78 55.62 25.40
CA THR A 252 -29.77 56.44 26.62
C THR A 252 -29.19 57.84 26.38
N GLU A 253 -28.13 57.97 25.56
CA GLU A 253 -27.60 59.29 25.16
C GLU A 253 -28.56 60.11 24.26
N LYS A 254 -29.52 59.46 23.59
CA LYS A 254 -30.54 60.15 22.77
C LYS A 254 -31.79 60.56 23.55
N THR A 255 -31.91 60.15 24.81
CA THR A 255 -33.05 60.44 25.69
C THR A 255 -32.72 61.38 26.86
N SER A 256 -31.45 61.79 26.97
CA SER A 256 -30.96 62.90 27.81
C SER A 256 -30.79 64.18 26.99
#